data_AF-A0A4Y8CIV6-F1
#
_entry.id   AF-A0A4Y8CIV6-F1
#
_cell.length_a   1.000
_cell.length_b   1.000
_cell.length_c   1.000
_cell.angle_alpha   90.00
_cell.angle_beta   90.00
_cell.angle_gamma   90.00
#
_symmetry.space_group_name_H-M   'P 1'
#
loop_
_entity.id
_entity.type
_entity.pdbx_description
1 polymer ?
#
loop_
_entity_poly.entity_id
_entity_poly.type
_entity_poly.pdbx_seq_one_letter_code
_entity_poly.pdbx_strand_id
1 'polypeptide(L)'
;MKKIIFSLCFFILYLGAQEFKFIDANISKEDEGIYALVEKYVDLNNQIKEFKKNNDENSSTFNGILSEFEKDKKTILAKIPDMIVGQKINEEAVARFLKAKEKLLDVQKKNINKPYIYTDATLNLVYFNIVESFYSSLFEVEKLFKNTASSEDLIATVDKAMENLQNSSNVNLDSFKSKITNPEELEKITLKERYISNAVDSYSEILKYLRSNADLLESNYIFSLLELQVWIDRINEAIGVSFVNIGKIVISALVLVFFISLRRFFANIVYFFLV
;
A
#
# COMPACT_ATOMS: atom_id res chain seq x y z
N MET A 1 1.98 26.17 -24.30
CA MET A 1 1.03 26.27 -23.16
C MET A 1 0.71 24.94 -22.47
N LYS A 2 0.72 23.77 -23.14
CA LYS A 2 0.51 22.46 -22.49
C LYS A 2 1.56 22.04 -21.43
N LYS A 3 2.84 22.40 -21.61
CA LYS A 3 3.92 22.08 -20.66
C LYS A 3 3.88 22.90 -19.36
N ILE A 4 3.26 24.09 -19.40
CA ILE A 4 3.17 25.00 -18.24
C ILE A 4 2.05 24.53 -17.31
N ILE A 5 0.93 24.03 -17.84
CA ILE A 5 -0.20 23.52 -17.04
C ILE A 5 0.18 22.22 -16.32
N PHE A 6 0.89 21.31 -16.98
CA PHE A 6 1.38 20.08 -16.34
C PHE A 6 2.41 20.37 -15.25
N SER A 7 3.27 21.38 -15.45
CA SER A 7 4.23 21.85 -14.45
C SER A 7 3.56 22.59 -13.27
N LEU A 8 2.43 23.29 -13.50
CA LEU A 8 1.70 24.00 -12.45
C LEU A 8 0.90 23.04 -11.56
N CYS A 9 0.28 22.01 -12.16
CA CYS A 9 -0.37 20.93 -11.41
C CYS A 9 0.65 20.16 -10.55
N PHE A 10 1.87 19.91 -11.07
CA PHE A 10 2.95 19.30 -10.30
C PHE A 10 3.43 20.18 -9.13
N PHE A 11 3.37 21.50 -9.28
CA PHE A 11 3.80 22.45 -8.24
C PHE A 11 2.78 22.58 -7.10
N ILE A 12 1.47 22.50 -7.41
CA ILE A 12 0.39 22.50 -6.41
C ILE A 12 0.32 21.15 -5.68
N LEU A 13 0.63 20.03 -6.36
CA LEU A 13 0.79 18.71 -5.74
C LEU A 13 1.96 18.67 -4.74
N TYR A 14 2.99 19.49 -4.93
CA TYR A 14 4.17 19.53 -4.07
C TYR A 14 3.96 20.29 -2.75
N LEU A 15 3.03 21.26 -2.70
CA LEU A 15 2.88 22.16 -1.55
C LEU A 15 2.07 21.55 -0.39
N GLY A 16 1.07 20.70 -0.68
CA GLY A 16 0.32 19.96 0.35
C GLY A 16 1.07 18.73 0.90
N ALA A 17 1.95 18.14 0.09
CA ALA A 17 2.76 16.97 0.45
C ALA A 17 3.96 17.31 1.33
N GLN A 18 4.42 18.57 1.35
CA GLN A 18 5.66 18.94 2.04
C GLN A 18 5.56 18.86 3.58
N GLU A 19 4.39 19.06 4.20
CA GLU A 19 4.27 18.90 5.66
C GLU A 19 4.21 17.43 6.11
N PHE A 20 3.67 16.52 5.29
CA PHE A 20 3.71 15.07 5.57
C PHE A 20 5.06 14.43 5.16
N LYS A 21 5.77 15.01 4.17
CA LYS A 21 7.15 14.62 3.81
C LYS A 21 8.21 14.93 4.88
N PHE A 22 7.92 15.72 5.92
CA PHE A 22 8.87 15.92 7.02
C PHE A 22 9.09 14.67 7.89
N ILE A 23 8.31 13.60 7.69
CA ILE A 23 8.53 12.29 8.32
C ILE A 23 9.46 11.40 7.46
N ASP A 24 9.79 11.86 6.24
CA ASP A 24 10.30 11.07 5.12
C ASP A 24 11.82 11.23 4.88
N ALA A 25 12.55 11.86 5.80
CA ALA A 25 13.96 12.23 5.57
C ALA A 25 14.99 11.09 5.75
N ASN A 26 14.60 9.82 5.87
CA ASN A 26 15.61 8.73 5.96
C ASN A 26 15.07 7.33 5.59
N ILE A 27 14.20 7.19 4.60
CA ILE A 27 14.00 5.89 3.95
C ILE A 27 14.74 5.99 2.62
N SER A 28 15.71 5.10 2.44
CA SER A 28 16.63 5.06 1.31
C SER A 28 15.90 5.19 -0.02
N LYS A 29 16.64 5.76 -0.99
CA LYS A 29 16.34 5.72 -2.43
C LYS A 29 16.29 4.29 -2.97
N GLU A 30 15.37 3.48 -2.48
CA GLU A 30 14.99 2.20 -3.06
C GLU A 30 13.52 2.30 -3.44
N ASP A 31 13.28 2.53 -4.73
CA ASP A 31 11.98 2.53 -5.41
C ASP A 31 11.25 1.16 -5.33
N GLU A 32 11.63 0.27 -4.41
CA GLU A 32 11.30 -1.16 -4.43
C GLU A 32 10.57 -1.67 -3.17
N GLY A 33 10.26 -0.80 -2.21
CA GLY A 33 9.54 -1.19 -0.99
C GLY A 33 8.01 -1.14 -1.09
N ILE A 34 7.31 -1.93 -0.26
CA ILE A 34 5.84 -1.88 -0.11
C ILE A 34 5.34 -0.46 0.19
N TYR A 35 6.09 0.30 1.00
CA TYR A 35 5.78 1.70 1.31
C TYR A 35 5.75 2.57 0.05
N ALA A 36 6.78 2.49 -0.79
CA ALA A 36 6.88 3.26 -2.02
C ALA A 36 5.76 2.91 -3.00
N LEU A 37 5.37 1.63 -3.11
CA LEU A 37 4.25 1.22 -3.93
C LEU A 37 2.91 1.76 -3.43
N VAL A 38 2.69 1.72 -2.11
CA VAL A 38 1.48 2.25 -1.47
C VAL A 38 1.40 3.77 -1.67
N GLU A 39 2.49 4.51 -1.40
CA GLU A 39 2.53 5.96 -1.62
C GLU A 39 2.28 6.32 -3.09
N LYS A 40 2.89 5.58 -4.03
CA LYS A 40 2.62 5.74 -5.46
C LYS A 40 1.14 5.50 -5.80
N TYR A 41 0.50 4.54 -5.15
CA TYR A 41 -0.93 4.27 -5.32
C TYR A 41 -1.80 5.42 -4.78
N VAL A 42 -1.46 5.96 -3.59
CA VAL A 42 -2.13 7.12 -2.99
C VAL A 42 -2.02 8.35 -3.90
N ASP A 43 -0.82 8.62 -4.40
CA ASP A 43 -0.54 9.74 -5.33
C ASP A 43 -1.30 9.57 -6.64
N LEU A 44 -1.35 8.37 -7.19
CA LEU A 44 -2.07 8.07 -8.42
C LEU A 44 -3.59 8.26 -8.22
N ASN A 45 -4.13 7.85 -7.08
CA ASN A 45 -5.54 8.11 -6.73
C ASN A 45 -5.84 9.61 -6.62
N ASN A 46 -4.93 10.38 -6.03
CA ASN A 46 -5.08 11.83 -5.97
C ASN A 46 -5.04 12.46 -7.37
N GLN A 47 -4.11 12.02 -8.22
CA GLN A 47 -4.02 12.46 -9.61
C GLN A 47 -5.29 12.15 -10.41
N ILE A 48 -5.89 10.97 -10.23
CA ILE A 48 -7.16 10.61 -10.87
C ILE A 48 -8.29 11.52 -10.37
N LYS A 49 -8.40 11.78 -9.07
CA LYS A 49 -9.42 12.66 -8.50
C LYS A 49 -9.31 14.08 -9.05
N GLU A 50 -8.09 14.64 -9.07
CA GLU A 50 -7.85 15.97 -9.63
C GLU A 50 -8.05 16.01 -11.15
N PHE A 51 -7.67 14.95 -11.88
CA PHE A 51 -7.91 14.85 -13.32
C PHE A 51 -9.41 14.84 -13.64
N LYS A 52 -10.20 14.04 -12.92
CA LYS A 52 -11.67 13.97 -13.07
C LYS A 52 -12.33 15.31 -12.76
N LYS A 53 -11.89 16.01 -11.72
CA LYS A 53 -12.44 17.32 -11.33
C LYS A 53 -12.19 18.42 -12.38
N ASN A 54 -11.04 18.38 -13.06
CA ASN A 54 -10.55 19.49 -13.87
C ASN A 54 -10.72 19.28 -15.40
N ASN A 55 -11.30 18.17 -15.86
CA ASN A 55 -11.44 17.85 -17.29
C ASN A 55 -12.88 17.47 -17.67
N ASP A 56 -13.24 17.70 -18.94
CA ASP A 56 -14.52 17.28 -19.50
C ASP A 56 -14.51 15.77 -19.79
N GLU A 57 -15.38 15.06 -19.06
CA GLU A 57 -15.55 13.60 -19.12
C GLU A 57 -15.99 13.11 -20.51
N ASN A 58 -16.54 13.97 -21.36
CA ASN A 58 -17.01 13.62 -22.69
C ASN A 58 -15.92 13.61 -23.77
N SER A 59 -14.67 13.97 -23.43
CA SER A 59 -13.59 13.99 -24.42
C SER A 59 -12.96 12.61 -24.61
N SER A 60 -12.66 12.23 -25.86
CA SER A 60 -11.96 10.96 -26.16
C SER A 60 -10.56 10.90 -25.55
N THR A 61 -9.91 12.05 -25.34
CA THR A 61 -8.61 12.14 -24.67
C THR A 61 -8.71 11.88 -23.17
N PHE A 62 -9.83 12.25 -22.53
CA PHE A 62 -10.08 11.97 -21.12
C PHE A 62 -10.11 10.47 -20.83
N ASN A 63 -10.87 9.71 -21.62
CA ASN A 63 -10.99 8.26 -21.45
C ASN A 63 -9.65 7.53 -21.68
N GLY A 64 -8.83 8.00 -22.63
CA GLY A 64 -7.50 7.45 -22.88
C GLY A 64 -6.57 7.59 -21.67
N ILE A 65 -6.43 8.81 -21.15
CA ILE A 65 -5.55 9.11 -19.99
C ILE A 65 -6.05 8.40 -18.73
N LEU A 66 -7.36 8.41 -18.49
CA LEU A 66 -7.94 7.71 -17.34
C LEU A 66 -7.66 6.20 -17.40
N SER A 67 -7.74 5.59 -18.59
CA SER A 67 -7.42 4.17 -18.75
C SER A 67 -5.96 3.85 -18.44
N GLU A 68 -5.04 4.78 -18.72
CA GLU A 68 -3.62 4.64 -18.40
C GLU A 68 -3.40 4.69 -16.89
N PHE A 69 -4.04 5.63 -16.20
CA PHE A 69 -4.01 5.69 -14.73
C PHE A 69 -4.60 4.42 -14.08
N GLU A 70 -5.72 3.91 -14.59
CA GLU A 70 -6.31 2.67 -14.06
C GLU A 70 -5.43 1.43 -14.34
N LYS A 71 -4.70 1.42 -15.47
CA LYS A 71 -3.71 0.38 -15.76
C LYS A 71 -2.54 0.44 -14.78
N ASP A 72 -2.04 1.63 -14.47
CA ASP A 72 -0.97 1.81 -13.50
C ASP A 72 -1.41 1.39 -12.10
N LYS A 73 -2.64 1.73 -11.69
CA LYS A 73 -3.24 1.25 -10.42
C LYS A 73 -3.24 -0.27 -10.35
N LYS A 74 -3.77 -0.94 -11.39
CA LYS A 74 -3.81 -2.41 -11.46
C LYS A 74 -2.42 -3.03 -11.41
N THR A 75 -1.44 -2.40 -12.06
CA THR A 75 -0.05 -2.85 -12.04
C THR A 75 0.56 -2.77 -10.65
N ILE A 76 0.27 -1.70 -9.90
CA ILE A 76 0.71 -1.57 -8.51
C ILE A 76 0.02 -2.62 -7.64
N LEU A 77 -1.31 -2.76 -7.73
CA LEU A 77 -2.07 -3.74 -6.94
C LEU A 77 -1.56 -5.17 -7.14
N ALA A 78 -1.23 -5.55 -8.39
CA ALA A 78 -0.69 -6.87 -8.69
C ALA A 78 0.67 -7.16 -8.02
N LYS A 79 1.46 -6.12 -7.69
CA LYS A 79 2.77 -6.26 -7.03
C LYS A 79 2.68 -6.25 -5.50
N ILE A 80 1.59 -5.72 -4.94
CA ILE A 80 1.44 -5.56 -3.49
C ILE A 80 1.58 -6.89 -2.73
N PRO A 81 0.92 -7.99 -3.14
CA PRO A 81 1.00 -9.24 -2.37
C PRO A 81 2.42 -9.78 -2.25
N ASP A 82 3.18 -9.83 -3.35
CA ASP A 82 4.57 -10.28 -3.33
C ASP A 82 5.45 -9.41 -2.43
N MET A 83 5.21 -8.09 -2.46
CA MET A 83 5.94 -7.13 -1.63
C MET A 83 5.60 -7.24 -0.15
N ILE A 84 4.36 -7.60 0.20
CA ILE A 84 3.96 -7.90 1.59
C ILE A 84 4.71 -9.13 2.09
N VAL A 85 4.84 -10.18 1.28
CA VAL A 85 5.55 -11.42 1.67
C VAL A 85 7.05 -11.18 1.87
N GLY A 86 7.66 -10.37 1.00
CA GLY A 86 9.10 -10.10 1.01
C GLY A 86 9.54 -8.97 1.97
N GLN A 87 8.61 -8.28 2.62
CA GLN A 87 8.94 -7.10 3.43
C GLN A 87 9.77 -7.48 4.68
N LYS A 88 10.65 -6.56 5.08
CA LYS A 88 11.33 -6.61 6.37
C LYS A 88 11.00 -5.35 7.14
N ILE A 89 10.74 -5.50 8.43
CA ILE A 89 10.51 -4.36 9.32
C ILE A 89 11.81 -3.58 9.44
N ASN A 90 11.77 -2.31 9.05
CA ASN A 90 12.83 -1.36 9.35
C ASN A 90 12.57 -0.77 10.75
N GLU A 91 13.18 -1.36 11.77
CA GLU A 91 13.00 -0.96 13.17
C GLU A 91 13.32 0.53 13.43
N GLU A 92 14.33 1.06 12.73
CA GLU A 92 14.70 2.48 12.86
C GLU A 92 13.62 3.41 12.29
N ALA A 93 13.02 3.04 11.16
CA ALA A 93 11.90 3.78 10.58
C ALA A 93 10.68 3.76 11.52
N VAL A 94 10.36 2.60 12.11
CA VAL A 94 9.28 2.46 13.10
C VAL A 94 9.56 3.32 14.34
N ALA A 95 10.78 3.28 14.88
CA ALA A 95 11.15 4.09 16.05
C ALA A 95 11.02 5.60 15.77
N ARG A 96 11.42 6.05 14.57
CA ARG A 96 11.25 7.45 14.16
C ARG A 96 9.77 7.83 14.01
N PHE A 97 8.97 6.96 13.43
CA PHE A 97 7.52 7.14 13.31
C PHE A 97 6.86 7.32 14.69
N LEU A 98 7.13 6.41 15.63
CA LEU A 98 6.58 6.47 16.99
C LEU A 98 7.01 7.76 17.73
N LYS A 99 8.28 8.15 17.59
CA LYS A 99 8.80 9.39 18.18
C LYS A 99 8.15 10.65 17.58
N ALA A 100 7.86 10.66 16.28
CA ALA A 100 7.17 11.77 15.63
C ALA A 100 5.71 11.86 16.12
N LYS A 101 5.03 10.72 16.25
CA LYS A 101 3.68 10.63 16.81
C LYS A 101 3.62 11.17 18.24
N GLU A 102 4.56 10.79 19.09
CA GLU A 102 4.64 11.26 20.48
C GLU A 102 4.83 12.79 20.56
N LYS A 103 5.71 13.35 19.73
CA LYS A 103 5.90 14.81 19.64
C LYS A 103 4.61 15.53 19.22
N LEU A 104 3.85 14.96 18.28
CA LEU A 104 2.58 15.54 17.85
C LEU A 104 1.52 15.49 18.95
N LEU A 105 1.47 14.42 19.74
CA LEU A 105 0.61 14.35 20.94
C LEU A 105 0.92 15.46 21.93
N ASP A 106 2.21 15.74 22.15
CA ASP A 106 2.65 16.84 23.00
C ASP A 106 2.24 18.22 22.43
N VAL A 107 2.40 18.43 21.13
CA VAL A 107 1.97 19.66 20.45
C VAL A 107 0.47 19.85 20.59
N GLN A 108 -0.32 18.80 20.34
CA GLN A 108 -1.78 18.84 20.47
C GLN A 108 -2.19 19.22 21.90
N LYS A 109 -1.67 18.52 22.92
CA LYS A 109 -2.00 18.77 24.33
C LYS A 109 -1.64 20.19 24.79
N LYS A 110 -0.45 20.68 24.43
CA LYS A 110 0.04 22.00 24.83
C LYS A 110 -0.70 23.16 24.15
N ASN A 111 -1.38 22.91 23.02
CA ASN A 111 -1.98 23.95 22.20
C ASN A 111 -3.51 23.86 22.13
N ILE A 112 -4.19 23.23 23.10
CA ILE A 112 -5.66 23.13 23.15
C ILE A 112 -6.39 24.48 23.02
N ASN A 113 -5.76 25.57 23.46
CA ASN A 113 -6.29 26.92 23.38
C ASN A 113 -5.97 27.66 22.07
N LYS A 114 -5.23 27.04 21.15
CA LYS A 114 -4.87 27.61 19.84
C LYS A 114 -5.57 26.80 18.74
N PRO A 115 -6.73 27.24 18.23
CA PRO A 115 -7.59 26.42 17.39
C PRO A 115 -6.90 25.83 16.16
N TYR A 116 -6.14 26.64 15.41
CA TYR A 116 -5.41 26.17 14.23
C TYR A 116 -4.37 25.10 14.57
N ILE A 117 -3.44 25.40 15.48
CA ILE A 117 -2.36 24.45 15.86
C ILE A 117 -2.92 23.15 16.44
N TYR A 118 -3.98 23.24 17.25
CA TYR A 118 -4.65 22.06 17.77
C TYR A 118 -5.27 21.20 16.66
N THR A 119 -5.99 21.85 15.73
CA THR A 119 -6.66 21.18 14.60
C THR A 119 -5.62 20.52 13.70
N ASP A 120 -4.56 21.24 13.37
CA ASP A 120 -3.46 20.75 12.55
C ASP A 120 -2.76 19.53 13.17
N ALA A 121 -2.36 19.63 14.44
CA ALA A 121 -1.75 18.53 15.17
C ALA A 121 -2.68 17.32 15.27
N THR A 122 -3.99 17.55 15.47
CA THR A 122 -4.99 16.49 15.52
C THR A 122 -5.12 15.77 14.18
N LEU A 123 -5.19 16.50 13.06
CA LEU A 123 -5.25 15.89 11.73
C LEU A 123 -3.97 15.11 11.40
N ASN A 124 -2.80 15.62 11.78
CA ASN A 124 -1.56 14.85 11.63
C ASN A 124 -1.63 13.55 12.44
N LEU A 125 -2.10 13.59 13.70
CA LEU A 125 -2.27 12.38 14.52
C LEU A 125 -3.27 11.37 13.93
N VAL A 126 -4.36 11.86 13.34
CA VAL A 126 -5.32 11.03 12.60
C VAL A 126 -4.62 10.32 11.46
N TYR A 127 -3.84 11.05 10.64
CA TYR A 127 -3.07 10.45 9.57
C TYR A 127 -2.08 9.39 10.08
N PHE A 128 -1.35 9.67 11.17
CA PHE A 128 -0.46 8.68 11.80
C PHE A 128 -1.22 7.41 12.22
N ASN A 129 -2.38 7.55 12.86
CA ASN A 129 -3.19 6.39 13.26
C ASN A 129 -3.65 5.58 12.04
N ILE A 130 -4.03 6.24 10.95
CA ILE A 130 -4.43 5.61 9.69
C ILE A 130 -3.25 4.82 9.08
N VAL A 131 -2.08 5.45 8.99
CA VAL A 131 -0.84 4.82 8.49
C VAL A 131 -0.47 3.61 9.34
N GLU A 132 -0.43 3.78 10.67
CA GLU A 132 -0.12 2.70 11.61
C GLU A 132 -1.10 1.54 11.48
N SER A 133 -2.40 1.82 11.45
CA SER A 133 -3.45 0.80 11.30
C SER A 133 -3.28 0.03 9.99
N PHE A 134 -3.05 0.73 8.88
CA PHE A 134 -2.88 0.12 7.56
C PHE A 134 -1.66 -0.81 7.52
N TYR A 135 -0.47 -0.31 7.86
CA TYR A 135 0.75 -1.12 7.78
C TYR A 135 0.79 -2.24 8.82
N SER A 136 0.21 -2.04 10.01
CA SER A 136 0.02 -3.12 10.98
C SER A 136 -0.82 -4.26 10.41
N SER A 137 -1.87 -3.91 9.66
CA SER A 137 -2.72 -4.90 8.99
C SER A 137 -1.96 -5.65 7.88
N LEU A 138 -1.07 -4.97 7.13
CA LEU A 138 -0.21 -5.64 6.16
C LEU A 138 0.76 -6.64 6.83
N PHE A 139 1.29 -6.32 8.01
CA PHE A 139 2.09 -7.28 8.78
C PHE A 139 1.27 -8.47 9.30
N GLU A 140 0.00 -8.26 9.65
CA GLU A 140 -0.90 -9.38 10.01
C GLU A 140 -1.17 -10.28 8.79
N VAL A 141 -1.43 -9.69 7.62
CA VAL A 141 -1.59 -10.42 6.36
C VAL A 141 -0.31 -11.20 5.99
N GLU A 142 0.87 -10.60 6.13
CA GLU A 142 2.15 -11.28 5.92
C GLU A 142 2.29 -12.52 6.81
N LYS A 143 1.92 -12.42 8.10
CA LYS A 143 1.97 -13.56 9.03
C LYS A 143 1.03 -14.69 8.58
N LEU A 144 -0.16 -14.35 8.09
CA LEU A 144 -1.11 -15.33 7.57
C LEU A 144 -0.55 -16.05 6.34
N PHE A 145 0.10 -15.32 5.42
CA PHE A 145 0.82 -15.92 4.31
C PHE A 145 1.90 -16.89 4.78
N LYS A 146 2.73 -16.48 5.74
CA LYS A 146 3.80 -17.33 6.29
C LYS A 146 3.30 -18.61 6.93
N ASN A 147 2.14 -18.55 7.56
CA ASN A 147 1.55 -19.68 8.26
C ASN A 147 0.64 -20.55 7.39
N THR A 148 0.53 -20.26 6.07
CA THR A 148 -0.39 -20.96 5.17
C THR A 148 -1.83 -20.96 5.73
N ALA A 149 -2.26 -19.82 6.26
CA ALA A 149 -3.62 -19.64 6.76
C ALA A 149 -4.63 -19.68 5.61
N SER A 150 -5.89 -20.02 5.94
CA SER A 150 -6.96 -20.10 4.94
C SER A 150 -7.30 -18.73 4.37
N SER A 151 -7.88 -18.70 3.17
CA SER A 151 -8.43 -17.47 2.60
C SER A 151 -9.51 -16.82 3.48
N GLU A 152 -10.25 -17.60 4.28
CA GLU A 152 -11.23 -17.10 5.27
C GLU A 152 -10.57 -16.25 6.36
N ASP A 153 -9.43 -16.71 6.91
CA ASP A 153 -8.67 -15.96 7.93
C ASP A 153 -8.11 -14.65 7.38
N LEU A 154 -7.67 -14.67 6.11
CA LEU A 154 -7.22 -13.47 5.41
C LEU A 154 -8.36 -12.48 5.21
N ILE A 155 -9.52 -12.95 4.74
CA ILE A 155 -10.71 -12.11 4.56
C ILE A 155 -11.11 -11.46 5.88
N ALA A 156 -11.18 -12.23 6.97
CA ALA A 156 -11.54 -11.71 8.29
C ALA A 156 -10.55 -10.66 8.79
N THR A 157 -9.25 -10.87 8.59
CA THR A 157 -8.19 -9.93 8.97
C THR A 157 -8.29 -8.63 8.17
N VAL A 158 -8.53 -8.74 6.87
CA VAL A 158 -8.71 -7.57 6.00
C VAL A 158 -10.01 -6.82 6.30
N ASP A 159 -11.10 -7.52 6.59
CA ASP A 159 -12.38 -6.90 6.98
C ASP A 159 -12.21 -6.08 8.28
N LYS A 160 -11.52 -6.65 9.28
CA LYS A 160 -11.16 -5.94 10.51
C LYS A 160 -10.25 -4.73 10.25
N ALA A 161 -9.29 -4.86 9.35
CA ALA A 161 -8.41 -3.76 8.96
C ALA A 161 -9.19 -2.60 8.33
N MET A 162 -10.16 -2.91 7.46
CA MET A 162 -11.04 -1.92 6.84
C MET A 162 -11.94 -1.22 7.87
N GLU A 163 -12.49 -1.96 8.84
CA GLU A 163 -13.25 -1.39 9.96
C GLU A 163 -12.40 -0.42 10.79
N ASN A 164 -11.18 -0.82 11.16
CA ASN A 164 -10.25 0.00 11.92
C ASN A 164 -9.87 1.30 11.19
N LEU A 165 -9.67 1.24 9.86
CA LEU A 165 -9.40 2.42 9.05
C LEU A 165 -10.57 3.41 9.06
N GLN A 166 -11.80 2.91 8.91
CA GLN A 166 -12.99 3.77 8.96
C GLN A 166 -13.11 4.44 10.33
N ASN A 167 -12.95 3.67 11.41
CA ASN A 167 -13.01 4.19 12.77
C ASN A 167 -11.91 5.23 13.05
N SER A 168 -10.68 4.98 12.59
CA SER A 168 -9.53 5.88 12.80
C SER A 168 -9.63 7.20 12.04
N SER A 169 -10.41 7.22 10.95
CA SER A 169 -10.62 8.42 10.13
C SER A 169 -11.75 9.34 10.64
N ASN A 170 -12.62 8.83 11.53
CA ASN A 170 -13.78 9.57 12.02
C ASN A 170 -13.38 10.50 13.17
N VAL A 171 -13.03 11.75 12.85
CA VAL A 171 -12.74 12.79 13.85
C VAL A 171 -13.58 14.04 13.58
N ASN A 172 -14.34 14.46 14.59
CA ASN A 172 -15.10 15.71 14.56
C ASN A 172 -14.24 16.88 15.08
N LEU A 173 -13.88 17.80 14.19
CA LEU A 173 -13.11 19.02 14.52
C LEU A 173 -13.91 20.31 14.31
N ASP A 174 -15.22 20.24 14.09
CA ASP A 174 -16.04 21.41 13.70
C ASP A 174 -15.98 22.54 14.73
N SER A 175 -15.97 22.18 16.01
CA SER A 175 -15.90 23.14 17.13
C SER A 175 -14.57 23.90 17.23
N PHE A 176 -13.48 23.34 16.69
CA PHE A 176 -12.18 24.00 16.61
C PHE A 176 -12.02 24.73 15.28
N LYS A 177 -12.44 24.11 14.17
CA LYS A 177 -12.40 24.72 12.83
C LYS A 177 -13.19 26.02 12.75
N SER A 178 -14.37 26.07 13.36
CA SER A 178 -15.20 27.29 13.43
C SER A 178 -14.55 28.45 14.17
N LYS A 179 -13.50 28.20 14.97
CA LYS A 179 -12.72 29.22 15.69
C LYS A 179 -11.47 29.67 14.93
N ILE A 180 -11.17 29.06 13.78
CA ILE A 180 -10.06 29.47 12.90
C ILE A 180 -10.56 30.61 12.02
N THR A 181 -9.98 31.80 12.19
CA THR A 181 -10.40 33.02 11.48
C THR A 181 -9.53 33.36 10.29
N ASN A 182 -8.30 32.82 10.21
CA ASN A 182 -7.40 33.03 9.10
C ASN A 182 -7.79 32.13 7.91
N PRO A 183 -8.12 32.69 6.72
CA PRO A 183 -8.50 31.91 5.55
C PRO A 183 -7.39 30.97 5.05
N GLU A 184 -6.13 31.38 5.11
CA GLU A 184 -5.00 30.56 4.65
C GLU A 184 -4.80 29.34 5.57
N GLU A 185 -4.98 29.51 6.88
CA GLU A 185 -4.95 28.41 7.85
C GLU A 185 -6.09 27.43 7.58
N LEU A 186 -7.30 27.93 7.29
CA LEU A 186 -8.45 27.10 6.98
C LEU A 186 -8.28 26.33 5.66
N GLU A 187 -7.65 26.94 4.66
CA GLU A 187 -7.31 26.28 3.40
C GLU A 187 -6.32 25.13 3.63
N LYS A 188 -5.26 25.35 4.43
CA LYS A 188 -4.31 24.29 4.81
C LYS A 188 -4.99 23.10 5.50
N ILE A 189 -5.89 23.38 6.45
CA ILE A 189 -6.69 22.34 7.13
C ILE A 189 -7.54 21.57 6.11
N THR A 190 -8.19 22.27 5.18
CA THR A 190 -9.03 21.66 4.14
C THR A 190 -8.24 20.77 3.18
N LEU A 191 -7.03 21.21 2.78
CA LEU A 191 -6.13 20.40 1.94
C LEU A 191 -5.67 19.14 2.70
N LYS A 192 -5.37 19.27 4.00
CA LYS A 192 -4.96 18.17 4.87
C LYS A 192 -6.08 17.14 5.04
N GLU A 193 -7.31 17.57 5.27
CA GLU A 193 -8.48 16.69 5.32
C GLU A 193 -8.70 15.93 4.00
N ARG A 194 -8.55 16.62 2.86
CA ARG A 194 -8.65 15.98 1.54
C ARG A 194 -7.58 14.93 1.32
N TYR A 195 -6.34 15.22 1.72
CA TYR A 195 -5.23 14.27 1.63
C TYR A 195 -5.49 13.03 2.50
N ILE A 196 -5.93 13.22 3.76
CA ILE A 196 -6.27 12.13 4.67
C ILE A 196 -7.40 11.26 4.10
N SER A 197 -8.47 11.87 3.58
CA SER A 197 -9.56 11.15 2.92
C SER A 197 -9.05 10.36 1.72
N ASN A 198 -8.16 10.93 0.90
CA ASN A 198 -7.55 10.21 -0.21
C ASN A 198 -6.70 9.01 0.23
N ALA A 199 -5.93 9.15 1.30
CA ALA A 199 -5.16 8.05 1.87
C ALA A 199 -6.07 6.92 2.37
N VAL A 200 -7.14 7.24 3.10
CA VAL A 200 -8.12 6.25 3.59
C VAL A 200 -8.79 5.49 2.45
N ASP A 201 -9.22 6.19 1.41
CA ASP A 201 -9.82 5.56 0.22
C ASP A 201 -8.81 4.62 -0.45
N SER A 202 -7.58 5.07 -0.62
CA SER A 202 -6.50 4.33 -1.27
C SER A 202 -6.13 3.07 -0.50
N TYR A 203 -5.97 3.18 0.82
CA TYR A 203 -5.71 2.04 1.70
C TYR A 203 -6.87 1.04 1.70
N SER A 204 -8.11 1.55 1.70
CA SER A 204 -9.31 0.71 1.60
C SER A 204 -9.39 -0.03 0.27
N GLU A 205 -9.00 0.59 -0.85
CA GLU A 205 -8.94 -0.08 -2.16
C GLU A 205 -7.88 -1.19 -2.19
N ILE A 206 -6.71 -0.94 -1.63
CA ILE A 206 -5.64 -1.95 -1.52
C ILE A 206 -6.12 -3.14 -0.68
N LEU A 207 -6.72 -2.87 0.49
CA LEU A 207 -7.29 -3.92 1.33
C LEU A 207 -8.39 -4.70 0.60
N LYS A 208 -9.32 -4.01 -0.06
CA LYS A 208 -10.36 -4.68 -0.89
C LYS A 208 -9.73 -5.57 -1.96
N TYR A 209 -8.65 -5.14 -2.60
CA TYR A 209 -7.93 -5.97 -3.56
C TYR A 209 -7.38 -7.25 -2.89
N LEU A 210 -6.72 -7.14 -1.74
CA LEU A 210 -6.22 -8.31 -1.00
C LEU A 210 -7.36 -9.26 -0.62
N ARG A 211 -8.47 -8.71 -0.10
CA ARG A 211 -9.68 -9.47 0.24
C ARG A 211 -10.26 -10.21 -0.95
N SER A 212 -10.45 -9.53 -2.08
CA SER A 212 -11.05 -10.10 -3.30
C SER A 212 -10.16 -11.15 -3.99
N ASN A 213 -8.87 -11.20 -3.65
CA ASN A 213 -7.92 -12.14 -4.23
C ASN A 213 -7.41 -13.17 -3.20
N ALA A 214 -8.01 -13.25 -2.00
CA ALA A 214 -7.54 -14.08 -0.91
C ALA A 214 -7.21 -15.53 -1.31
N ASP A 215 -8.09 -16.18 -2.08
CA ASP A 215 -7.90 -17.56 -2.56
C ASP A 215 -6.66 -17.72 -3.46
N LEU A 216 -6.37 -16.70 -4.28
CA LEU A 216 -5.17 -16.67 -5.11
C LEU A 216 -3.92 -16.44 -4.27
N LEU A 217 -4.02 -15.68 -3.18
CA LEU A 217 -2.87 -15.38 -2.33
C LEU A 217 -2.49 -16.57 -1.45
N GLU A 218 -3.48 -17.35 -0.97
CA GLU A 218 -3.25 -18.62 -0.27
C GLU A 218 -2.41 -19.59 -1.12
N SER A 219 -2.76 -19.76 -2.39
CA SER A 219 -2.07 -20.68 -3.30
C SER A 219 -0.72 -20.18 -3.83
N ASN A 220 -0.50 -18.86 -3.85
CA ASN A 220 0.71 -18.24 -4.42
C ASN A 220 1.82 -17.96 -3.39
N TYR A 221 1.59 -18.15 -2.09
CA TYR A 221 2.62 -17.89 -1.08
C TYR A 221 3.92 -18.70 -1.33
N ILE A 222 3.81 -20.00 -1.62
CA ILE A 222 4.99 -20.85 -1.89
C ILE A 222 5.73 -20.37 -3.15
N PHE A 223 5.00 -19.89 -4.16
CA PHE A 223 5.60 -19.36 -5.39
C PHE A 223 6.34 -18.04 -5.15
N SER A 224 5.78 -17.17 -4.31
CA SER A 224 6.38 -15.90 -3.91
C SER A 224 7.60 -16.09 -3.00
N LEU A 225 7.48 -16.95 -1.98
CA LEU A 225 8.56 -17.28 -1.04
C LEU A 225 9.80 -17.86 -1.74
N LEU A 226 9.60 -18.71 -2.74
CA LEU A 226 10.67 -19.36 -3.50
C LEU A 226 11.14 -18.50 -4.70
N GLU A 227 10.61 -17.28 -4.84
CA GLU A 227 10.86 -16.38 -5.98
C GLU A 227 10.68 -17.08 -7.34
N LEU A 228 9.73 -18.03 -7.43
CA LEU A 228 9.59 -18.89 -8.62
C LEU A 228 9.27 -18.08 -9.87
N GLN A 229 8.59 -16.93 -9.74
CA GLN A 229 8.33 -16.03 -10.85
C GLN A 229 9.63 -15.47 -11.46
N VAL A 230 10.61 -15.08 -10.64
CA VAL A 230 11.93 -14.63 -11.11
C VAL A 230 12.65 -15.75 -11.88
N TRP A 231 12.56 -16.97 -11.39
CA TRP A 231 13.12 -18.14 -12.07
C TRP A 231 12.39 -18.48 -13.38
N ILE A 232 11.06 -18.39 -13.41
CA ILE A 232 10.25 -18.54 -14.61
C ILE A 232 10.68 -17.53 -15.68
N ASP A 233 10.84 -16.26 -15.30
CA ASP A 233 11.18 -15.19 -16.22
C ASP A 233 12.61 -15.36 -16.75
N ARG A 234 13.58 -15.73 -15.90
CA ARG A 234 14.95 -16.09 -16.34
C ARG A 234 14.96 -17.25 -17.33
N ILE A 235 14.16 -18.30 -17.10
CA ILE A 235 14.08 -19.45 -18.00
C ILE A 235 13.45 -19.02 -19.33
N ASN A 236 12.40 -18.21 -19.30
CA ASN A 236 11.76 -17.69 -20.51
C ASN A 236 12.71 -16.82 -21.35
N GLU A 237 13.47 -15.92 -20.70
CA GLU A 237 14.47 -15.09 -21.36
C GLU A 237 15.61 -15.92 -21.95
N ALA A 238 16.08 -16.95 -21.24
CA ALA A 238 17.15 -17.83 -21.71
C ALA A 238 16.75 -18.68 -22.94
N ILE A 239 15.48 -19.02 -23.08
CA ILE A 239 14.99 -19.91 -24.16
C ILE A 239 14.44 -19.12 -25.35
N GLY A 240 14.01 -17.87 -25.17
CA GLY A 240 13.70 -16.94 -26.27
C GLY A 240 12.47 -17.29 -27.10
N VAL A 241 11.58 -18.16 -26.61
CA VAL A 241 10.34 -18.57 -27.31
C VAL A 241 9.15 -17.80 -26.74
N SER A 242 8.60 -16.86 -27.50
CA SER A 242 7.48 -16.01 -27.07
C SER A 242 6.10 -16.67 -27.17
N PHE A 243 5.98 -17.78 -27.90
CA PHE A 243 4.70 -18.46 -28.14
C PHE A 243 4.29 -19.39 -26.97
N VAL A 244 5.23 -19.83 -26.14
CA VAL A 244 4.99 -20.80 -25.06
C VAL A 244 5.73 -20.34 -23.81
N ASN A 245 5.04 -20.31 -22.65
CA ASN A 245 5.67 -19.98 -21.37
C ASN A 245 6.45 -21.18 -20.82
N ILE A 246 7.64 -21.41 -21.38
CA ILE A 246 8.48 -22.58 -21.09
C ILE A 246 8.96 -22.58 -19.64
N GLY A 247 9.22 -21.41 -19.05
CA GLY A 247 9.55 -21.27 -17.64
C GLY A 247 8.50 -21.89 -16.72
N LYS A 248 7.20 -21.63 -16.98
CA LYS A 248 6.11 -22.25 -16.22
C LYS A 248 6.08 -23.78 -16.37
N ILE A 249 6.33 -24.29 -17.58
CA ILE A 249 6.35 -25.74 -17.84
C ILE A 249 7.52 -26.40 -17.09
N VAL A 250 8.71 -25.81 -17.15
CA VAL A 250 9.93 -26.33 -16.50
C VAL A 250 9.77 -26.34 -14.98
N ILE A 251 9.29 -25.24 -14.38
CA ILE A 251 9.05 -25.18 -12.93
C ILE A 251 7.98 -26.19 -12.50
N SER A 252 6.88 -26.32 -13.26
CA SER A 252 5.85 -27.32 -12.96
C SER A 252 6.38 -28.76 -13.02
N ALA A 253 7.23 -29.07 -14.00
CA ALA A 253 7.89 -30.37 -14.11
C ALA A 253 8.87 -30.62 -12.95
N LEU A 254 9.64 -29.61 -12.55
CA LEU A 254 10.54 -29.68 -11.38
C LEU A 254 9.78 -29.98 -10.08
N VAL A 255 8.65 -29.31 -9.86
CA VAL A 255 7.78 -29.55 -8.70
C VAL A 255 7.25 -30.99 -8.71
N LEU A 256 6.80 -31.50 -9.86
CA LEU A 256 6.36 -32.90 -10.00
C LEU A 256 7.48 -33.90 -9.69
N VAL A 257 8.67 -33.69 -10.25
CA VAL A 257 9.84 -34.53 -9.99
C VAL A 257 10.23 -34.48 -8.52
N PHE A 258 10.18 -33.30 -7.90
CA PHE A 258 10.42 -33.13 -6.48
C PHE A 258 9.45 -33.96 -5.65
N PHE A 259 8.14 -33.88 -5.88
CA PHE A 259 7.15 -34.67 -5.13
C PHE A 259 7.29 -36.19 -5.36
N ILE A 260 7.59 -36.63 -6.59
CA ILE A 260 7.85 -38.05 -6.88
C ILE A 260 9.11 -38.52 -6.13
N SER A 261 10.16 -37.71 -6.11
CA SER A 261 11.39 -38.00 -5.38
C SER A 261 11.15 -38.01 -3.87
N LEU A 262 10.39 -37.03 -3.37
CA LEU A 262 10.03 -36.91 -1.97
C LEU A 262 9.27 -38.16 -1.50
N ARG A 263 8.34 -38.67 -2.31
CA ARG A 263 7.60 -39.90 -2.02
C ARG A 263 8.52 -41.11 -1.87
N ARG A 264 9.51 -41.28 -2.76
CA ARG A 264 10.51 -42.37 -2.65
C ARG A 264 11.41 -42.18 -1.44
N PHE A 265 11.85 -40.96 -1.18
CA PHE A 265 12.73 -40.63 -0.06
C PHE A 265 12.02 -40.81 1.29
N PHE A 266 10.77 -40.36 1.42
CA PHE A 266 9.95 -40.59 2.60
C PHE A 266 9.72 -42.08 2.83
N ALA A 267 9.46 -42.88 1.79
CA ALA A 267 9.32 -44.32 1.95
C ALA A 267 10.59 -44.95 2.56
N ASN A 268 11.78 -44.50 2.16
CA ASN A 268 13.04 -44.95 2.73
C ASN A 268 13.27 -44.46 4.17
N ILE A 269 12.90 -43.23 4.50
CA ILE A 269 12.97 -42.71 5.88
C ILE A 269 12.02 -43.48 6.79
N VAL A 270 10.76 -43.64 6.37
CA VAL A 270 9.75 -44.38 7.13
C VAL A 270 10.19 -45.82 7.33
N TYR A 271 10.72 -46.47 6.29
CA TYR A 271 11.30 -47.82 6.40
C TYR A 271 12.47 -47.86 7.40
N PHE A 272 13.38 -46.88 7.37
CA PHE A 272 14.52 -46.79 8.29
C PHE A 272 14.12 -46.56 9.76
N PHE A 273 12.97 -45.94 10.03
CA PHE A 273 12.48 -45.72 11.40
C PHE A 273 11.53 -46.82 11.90
N LEU A 274 10.86 -47.57 11.00
CA LEU A 274 9.92 -48.65 11.36
C LEU A 274 10.53 -50.05 11.34
N VAL A 275 11.68 -50.24 10.70
CA VAL A 275 12.43 -51.50 10.61
C VAL A 275 13.80 -51.31 11.22
#